data_AF-A0A7K7JZR3-F1
#
_entry.id   AF-A0A7K7JZR3-F1
#
_cell.length_a   1.000
_cell.length_b   1.000
_cell.length_c   1.000
_cell.angle_alpha   90.00
_cell.angle_beta   90.00
_cell.angle_gamma   90.00
#
_symmetry.space_group_name_H-M   'P 1'
#
loop_
_entity.id
_entity.type
_entity.pdbx_description
1 polymer ?
#
loop_
_entity_poly.entity_id
_entity_poly.type
_entity_poly.pdbx_seq_one_letter_code
_entity_poly.pdbx_strand_id
1 'polypeptide(L)'
;SGLERIARDSAYEQEGKVQFVIDAVYSMAYALHNMHKDLCPGYIGLCPRMSTTDGKELLSYIRAVNFNGNAGTPVVFNENGDAPGRYDIFQYQITNKSTEYKVIGQWSNQLHLNVEDMQWANREHTHPASVCSLPCKAGERKKTVKGVPCCWHCERCEGYHYQVDEFNCELCPINKRPNANRTDCQLIPIIKLEWHSPWAIVPVFIAILGIIATTFVIVTFVRYNDTPIVRASGRELSYVLLTGIFLCYSITFLMIAAPDTVVCSFRRIFLGLGMCFSYAALLTKTNRIHRIFEQGKKSVTAPKFISPASQLVITFSLISLQLIGVFIWFAIDPPHTIVDYGEQRTLEPENARGVLKCDISDLSLICSLGYSILLMVTCTVYAIKTRGVPETFNEAKPIGFTMYTTCIIWLAFIPIFFGTAQSAEKMYIQTTTLTISMSLSASVSLGMLYMPKVYIIIFHPEQNVQKRKRSFKAVVTAATMQSKLSQKGNDRPNGEVKTELCESLETNSKSS
;
A
#
# COMPACT_ATOMS: atom_id res chain seq x y z
N SER A 1 -54.08 89.95 3.37
CA SER A 1 -53.83 90.07 1.93
C SER A 1 -53.43 88.70 1.40
N GLY A 2 -54.39 87.94 0.85
CA GLY A 2 -54.19 86.56 0.36
C GLY A 2 -54.68 86.42 -1.07
N LEU A 3 -54.26 87.34 -1.95
CA LEU A 3 -54.72 87.46 -3.34
C LEU A 3 -53.59 87.19 -4.35
N GLU A 4 -52.47 86.60 -3.93
CA GLU A 4 -51.47 86.13 -4.88
C GLU A 4 -51.93 84.81 -5.50
N ARG A 5 -52.22 84.84 -6.80
CA ARG A 5 -52.49 83.65 -7.62
C ARG A 5 -51.29 83.39 -8.49
N ILE A 6 -50.72 82.20 -8.39
CA ILE A 6 -49.69 81.72 -9.31
C ILE A 6 -50.34 81.59 -10.69
N ALA A 7 -49.95 82.44 -11.64
CA ALA A 7 -50.42 82.37 -13.02
C ALA A 7 -49.81 81.14 -13.72
N ARG A 8 -50.54 80.57 -14.69
CA ARG A 8 -50.05 79.43 -15.51
C ARG A 8 -48.73 79.70 -16.23
N ASP A 9 -48.38 80.98 -16.38
CA ASP A 9 -47.21 81.44 -17.13
C ASP A 9 -46.02 81.79 -16.20
N SER A 10 -46.12 81.48 -14.90
CA SER A 10 -45.06 81.75 -13.92
C SER A 10 -43.99 80.66 -13.92
N ALA A 11 -42.72 81.05 -13.80
CA ALA A 11 -41.57 80.14 -13.67
C ALA A 11 -41.43 79.56 -12.25
N TYR A 12 -42.55 79.31 -11.57
CA TYR A 12 -42.54 78.80 -10.19
C TYR A 12 -42.40 77.28 -10.20
N GLU A 13 -41.27 76.77 -9.70
CA GLU A 13 -41.09 75.35 -9.41
C GLU A 13 -41.55 75.05 -7.98
N GLN A 14 -42.60 74.22 -7.86
CA GLN A 14 -43.15 73.78 -6.60
C GLN A 14 -42.13 72.95 -5.82
N GLU A 15 -41.82 73.35 -4.58
CA GLU A 15 -40.93 72.57 -3.72
C GLU A 15 -41.58 71.21 -3.37
N GLY A 16 -40.83 70.12 -3.54
CA GLY A 16 -41.34 68.75 -3.39
C GLY A 16 -41.84 68.37 -1.99
N LYS A 17 -41.63 69.22 -0.98
CA LYS A 17 -42.05 68.98 0.41
C LYS A 17 -43.31 69.73 0.83
N VAL A 18 -43.92 70.53 -0.04
CA VAL A 18 -45.12 71.32 0.32
C VAL A 18 -46.30 70.42 0.70
N GLN A 19 -46.40 69.22 0.13
CA GLN A 19 -47.41 68.25 0.54
C GLN A 19 -47.35 67.94 2.04
N PHE A 20 -46.16 67.79 2.62
CA PHE A 20 -46.02 67.48 4.05
C PHE A 20 -46.49 68.63 4.94
N VAL A 21 -46.34 69.89 4.51
CA VAL A 21 -46.86 71.06 5.23
C VAL A 21 -48.39 71.06 5.20
N ILE A 22 -48.98 70.76 4.04
CA ILE A 22 -50.43 70.64 3.87
C ILE A 22 -50.97 69.53 4.77
N ASP A 23 -50.37 68.34 4.71
CA ASP A 23 -50.77 67.18 5.52
C ASP A 23 -50.62 67.46 7.02
N ALA A 24 -49.60 68.22 7.45
CA ALA A 24 -49.45 68.64 8.85
C ALA A 24 -50.55 69.60 9.31
N VAL A 25 -50.91 70.60 8.49
CA VAL A 25 -52.01 71.52 8.80
C VAL A 25 -53.34 70.79 8.84
N TYR A 26 -53.60 69.89 7.89
CA TYR A 26 -54.79 69.06 7.90
C TYR A 26 -54.82 68.11 9.10
N SER A 27 -53.69 67.54 9.51
CA SER A 27 -53.62 66.70 10.71
C SER A 27 -54.10 67.47 11.95
N MET A 28 -53.68 68.73 12.10
CA MET A 28 -54.17 69.59 13.18
C MET A 28 -55.67 69.91 13.02
N ALA A 29 -56.12 70.21 11.80
CA ALA A 29 -57.54 70.49 11.54
C ALA A 29 -58.45 69.28 11.83
N TYR A 30 -58.06 68.08 11.40
CA TYR A 30 -58.77 66.83 11.71
C TYR A 30 -58.75 66.53 13.20
N ALA A 31 -57.63 66.75 13.89
CA ALA A 31 -57.54 66.58 15.34
C ALA A 31 -58.51 67.52 16.08
N LEU A 32 -58.50 68.81 15.74
CA LEU A 32 -59.41 69.81 16.33
C LEU A 32 -60.88 69.53 15.99
N HIS A 33 -61.17 69.06 14.78
CA HIS A 33 -62.51 68.67 14.36
C HIS A 33 -63.02 67.45 15.14
N ASN A 34 -62.17 66.43 15.32
CA ASN A 34 -62.51 65.24 16.10
C ASN A 34 -62.71 65.61 17.58
N MET A 35 -61.87 66.48 18.14
CA MET A 35 -62.01 67.01 19.50
C MET A 35 -63.29 67.84 19.66
N HIS A 36 -63.63 68.69 18.68
CA HIS A 36 -64.86 69.49 18.70
C HIS A 36 -66.11 68.64 18.62
N LYS A 37 -66.12 67.62 17.76
CA LYS A 37 -67.22 66.65 17.67
C LYS A 37 -67.47 65.91 18.98
N ASP A 38 -66.41 65.56 19.71
CA ASP A 38 -66.52 64.85 20.98
C ASP A 38 -66.93 65.77 22.15
N LEU A 39 -66.33 66.96 22.24
CA LEU A 39 -66.52 67.85 23.39
C LEU A 39 -67.65 68.88 23.24
N CYS A 40 -68.03 69.22 22.01
CA CYS A 40 -68.98 70.30 21.69
C CYS A 40 -70.09 69.84 20.70
N PRO A 41 -70.82 68.75 20.95
CA PRO A 41 -71.81 68.22 20.00
C PRO A 41 -72.93 69.24 19.73
N GLY A 42 -73.13 69.60 18.46
CA GLY A 42 -74.18 70.53 18.02
C GLY A 42 -73.88 72.02 18.26
N TYR A 43 -72.68 72.36 18.74
CA TYR A 43 -72.26 73.74 18.95
C TYR A 43 -71.60 74.32 17.69
N ILE A 44 -71.93 75.56 17.30
CA ILE A 44 -71.28 76.24 16.18
C ILE A 44 -70.14 77.10 16.73
N GLY A 45 -68.91 76.86 16.28
CA GLY A 45 -67.72 77.56 16.78
C GLY A 45 -67.16 76.95 18.07
N LEU A 46 -66.34 77.70 18.79
CA LEU A 46 -65.61 77.21 19.97
C LEU A 46 -66.53 77.17 21.20
N CYS A 47 -66.71 75.99 21.81
CA CYS A 47 -67.47 75.88 23.06
C CYS A 47 -66.57 76.10 24.30
N PRO A 48 -67.13 76.42 25.48
CA PRO A 48 -66.35 76.70 26.69
C PRO A 48 -65.37 75.58 27.08
N ARG A 49 -65.72 74.31 26.81
CA ARG A 49 -64.84 73.15 27.09
C ARG A 49 -63.55 73.15 26.26
N MET A 50 -63.55 73.75 25.07
CA MET A 50 -62.35 73.89 24.24
C MET A 50 -61.60 75.22 24.48
N SER A 51 -62.18 76.15 25.24
CA SER A 51 -61.58 77.48 25.50
C SER A 51 -60.29 77.41 26.33
N THR A 52 -60.11 76.35 27.13
CA THR A 52 -58.92 76.10 27.96
C THR A 52 -58.45 74.66 27.74
N THR A 53 -58.06 74.32 26.52
CA THR A 53 -57.68 72.95 26.13
C THR A 53 -56.36 72.52 26.79
N ASP A 54 -56.33 71.33 27.41
CA ASP A 54 -55.09 70.68 27.87
C ASP A 54 -54.31 70.12 26.67
N GLY A 55 -53.01 70.42 26.59
CA GLY A 55 -52.14 69.93 25.52
C GLY A 55 -52.04 68.41 25.46
N LYS A 56 -52.21 67.71 26.60
CA LYS A 56 -52.25 66.23 26.62
C LYS A 56 -53.50 65.66 25.96
N GLU A 57 -54.64 66.30 26.18
CA GLU A 57 -55.92 65.92 25.56
C GLU A 57 -55.85 66.14 24.05
N LEU A 58 -55.40 67.32 23.60
CA LEU A 58 -55.19 67.61 22.18
C LEU A 58 -54.19 66.64 21.51
N LEU A 59 -53.09 66.30 22.18
CA LEU A 59 -52.10 65.35 21.66
C LEU A 59 -52.70 63.96 21.39
N SER A 60 -53.64 63.51 22.23
CA SER A 60 -54.33 62.23 22.01
C SER A 60 -55.16 62.23 20.73
N TYR A 61 -55.84 63.34 20.43
CA TYR A 61 -56.57 63.53 19.17
C TYR A 61 -55.64 63.65 17.96
N ILE A 62 -54.49 64.33 18.10
CA ILE A 62 -53.48 64.43 17.04
C ILE A 62 -52.93 63.05 16.68
N ARG A 63 -52.62 62.20 17.68
CA ARG A 63 -52.10 60.84 17.44
C ARG A 63 -53.12 59.89 16.81
N ALA A 64 -54.41 60.14 17.01
CA ALA A 64 -55.49 59.29 16.51
C ALA A 64 -56.04 59.71 15.13
N VAL A 65 -55.44 60.69 14.45
CA VAL A 65 -55.90 61.08 13.12
C VAL A 65 -55.65 59.99 12.09
N ASN A 66 -56.62 59.81 11.19
CA ASN A 66 -56.52 58.94 10.03
C ASN A 66 -57.34 59.56 8.90
N PHE A 67 -56.65 60.08 7.90
CA PHE A 67 -57.27 60.68 6.71
C PHE A 67 -56.38 60.47 5.50
N ASN A 68 -56.94 60.58 4.29
CA ASN A 68 -56.15 60.56 3.07
C ASN A 68 -55.67 61.97 2.75
N GLY A 69 -54.36 62.14 2.63
CA GLY A 69 -53.75 63.39 2.17
C GLY A 69 -54.01 63.65 0.69
N ASN A 70 -53.58 64.82 0.21
CA ASN A 70 -53.87 65.27 -1.17
C ASN A 70 -53.27 64.35 -2.25
N ALA A 71 -52.20 63.60 -1.94
CA ALA A 71 -51.59 62.62 -2.84
C ALA A 71 -52.23 61.21 -2.75
N GLY A 72 -53.36 61.06 -2.06
CA GLY A 72 -54.05 59.78 -1.88
C GLY A 72 -53.36 58.83 -0.89
N THR A 73 -52.32 59.29 -0.20
CA THR A 73 -51.62 58.52 0.84
C THR A 73 -52.29 58.71 2.21
N PRO A 74 -52.54 57.63 2.97
CA PRO A 74 -53.10 57.75 4.32
C PRO A 74 -52.07 58.41 5.25
N VAL A 75 -52.49 59.47 5.94
CA VAL A 75 -51.74 60.14 6.98
C VAL A 75 -52.19 59.56 8.32
N VAL A 76 -51.30 58.77 8.92
CA VAL A 76 -51.50 58.08 10.20
C VAL A 76 -50.21 58.17 11.00
N PHE A 77 -50.32 58.12 12.33
CA PHE A 77 -49.18 58.12 13.24
C PHE A 77 -49.04 56.78 13.96
N ASN A 78 -47.80 56.35 14.18
CA ASN A 78 -47.50 55.21 15.05
C ASN A 78 -47.60 55.60 16.54
N GLU A 79 -47.32 54.66 17.45
CA GLU A 79 -47.36 54.90 18.90
C GLU A 79 -46.43 56.04 19.38
N ASN A 80 -45.34 56.28 18.65
CA ASN A 80 -44.38 57.36 18.94
C ASN A 80 -44.83 58.71 18.37
N GLY A 81 -45.78 58.74 17.44
CA GLY A 81 -46.22 59.93 16.73
C GLY A 81 -45.57 60.13 15.35
N ASP A 82 -44.89 59.10 14.81
CA ASP A 82 -44.25 59.17 13.49
C ASP A 82 -45.17 58.63 12.40
N ALA A 83 -45.17 59.29 11.25
CA ALA A 83 -45.83 58.77 10.05
C ALA A 83 -44.98 57.66 9.41
N PRO A 84 -45.60 56.63 8.79
CA PRO A 84 -44.86 55.58 8.11
C PRO A 84 -44.05 56.16 6.95
N GLY A 85 -42.74 55.91 6.96
CA GLY A 85 -41.82 56.38 5.93
C GLY A 85 -42.13 55.77 4.57
N ARG A 86 -42.09 56.60 3.53
CA ARG A 86 -42.13 56.19 2.13
C ARG A 86 -41.06 56.96 1.40
N TYR A 87 -40.20 56.25 0.67
CA TYR A 87 -39.07 56.84 -0.02
C TYR A 87 -39.05 56.38 -1.47
N ASP A 88 -38.83 57.34 -2.36
CA ASP A 88 -38.39 57.03 -3.70
C ASP A 88 -36.87 56.88 -3.69
N ILE A 89 -36.38 55.83 -4.34
CA ILE A 89 -34.96 55.53 -4.45
C ILE A 89 -34.50 56.02 -5.82
N PHE A 90 -33.54 56.94 -5.81
CA PHE A 90 -32.97 57.50 -7.01
C PHE A 90 -31.57 56.96 -7.26
N GLN A 91 -31.23 56.77 -8.52
CA GLN A 91 -29.86 56.56 -8.98
C GLN A 91 -29.43 57.74 -9.84
N TYR A 92 -28.26 58.29 -9.55
CA TYR A 92 -27.66 59.29 -10.41
C TYR A 92 -27.07 58.61 -11.64
N GLN A 93 -27.65 58.86 -12.81
CA GLN A 93 -27.28 58.20 -14.06
C GLN A 93 -26.72 59.22 -15.06
N ILE A 94 -25.59 58.86 -15.68
CA ILE A 94 -24.91 59.68 -16.69
C ILE A 94 -25.14 59.01 -18.04
N THR A 95 -26.00 59.61 -18.86
CA THR A 95 -26.19 59.21 -20.26
C THR A 95 -25.36 60.14 -21.15
N ASN A 96 -25.01 59.70 -22.37
CA ASN A 96 -24.24 60.51 -23.34
C ASN A 96 -24.85 61.90 -23.66
N LYS A 97 -26.11 62.15 -23.27
CA LYS A 97 -26.85 63.39 -23.56
C LYS A 97 -27.28 64.17 -22.31
N SER A 98 -27.33 63.54 -21.14
CA SER A 98 -27.87 64.16 -19.91
C SER A 98 -27.38 63.44 -18.65
N THR A 99 -27.32 64.19 -17.56
CA THR A 99 -27.07 63.68 -16.20
C THR A 99 -28.30 63.94 -15.37
N GLU A 100 -28.96 62.89 -14.87
CA GLU A 100 -30.21 63.03 -14.13
C GLU A 100 -30.34 62.01 -13.00
N TYR A 101 -31.14 62.37 -11.99
CA TYR A 101 -31.59 61.43 -10.97
C TYR A 101 -32.81 60.67 -11.50
N LYS A 102 -32.63 59.38 -11.78
CA LYS A 102 -33.71 58.51 -12.23
C LYS A 102 -34.27 57.73 -11.03
N VAL A 103 -35.59 57.68 -10.88
CA VAL A 103 -36.24 56.80 -9.89
C VAL A 103 -36.03 55.35 -10.33
N ILE A 104 -35.42 54.55 -9.45
CA ILE A 104 -35.13 53.12 -9.70
C ILE A 104 -35.92 52.20 -8.76
N GLY A 105 -36.71 52.76 -7.85
CA GLY A 105 -37.51 51.96 -6.95
C GLY A 105 -38.15 52.78 -5.85
N GLN A 106 -38.90 52.09 -5.00
CA GLN A 106 -39.63 52.68 -3.89
C GLN A 106 -39.49 51.81 -2.66
N TRP A 107 -39.38 52.44 -1.50
CA TRP A 107 -39.42 51.80 -0.21
C TRP A 107 -40.63 52.30 0.56
N SER A 108 -41.39 51.36 1.10
CA SER A 108 -42.44 51.64 2.07
C SER A 108 -42.27 50.71 3.26
N ASN A 109 -42.98 49.57 3.29
CA ASN A 109 -42.71 48.49 4.24
C ASN A 109 -41.80 47.40 3.65
N GLN A 110 -41.69 47.38 2.32
CA GLN A 110 -40.83 46.49 1.55
C GLN A 110 -40.07 47.31 0.49
N LEU A 111 -38.89 46.81 0.14
CA LEU A 111 -38.05 47.40 -0.90
C LEU A 111 -38.46 46.85 -2.26
N HIS A 112 -38.92 47.73 -3.15
CA HIS A 112 -39.18 47.40 -4.54
C HIS A 112 -38.17 48.15 -5.41
N LEU A 113 -37.21 47.42 -5.99
CA LEU A 113 -36.23 47.95 -6.92
C LEU A 113 -36.47 47.39 -8.32
N ASN A 114 -36.45 48.26 -9.32
CA ASN A 114 -36.44 47.85 -10.70
C ASN A 114 -34.98 47.74 -11.19
N VAL A 115 -34.46 46.51 -11.22
CA VAL A 115 -33.06 46.24 -11.59
C VAL A 115 -32.77 46.62 -13.05
N GLU A 116 -33.78 46.53 -13.93
CA GLU A 116 -33.64 46.91 -15.34
C GLU A 116 -33.42 48.42 -15.51
N ASP A 117 -33.97 49.22 -14.60
CA ASP A 117 -33.81 50.67 -14.62
C ASP A 117 -32.45 51.14 -14.08
N MET A 118 -31.69 50.25 -13.44
CA MET A 118 -30.37 50.57 -12.87
C MET A 118 -29.28 50.56 -13.94
N GLN A 119 -28.32 51.47 -13.80
CA GLN A 119 -27.14 51.55 -14.68
C GLN A 119 -25.84 51.62 -13.87
N TRP A 120 -24.86 50.81 -14.26
CA TRP A 120 -23.50 50.82 -13.69
C TRP A 120 -22.47 51.26 -14.74
N ALA A 121 -21.22 51.50 -14.32
CA ALA A 121 -20.18 52.18 -15.12
C ALA A 121 -19.94 51.59 -16.54
N ASN A 122 -20.27 50.31 -16.78
CA ASN A 122 -20.13 49.63 -18.07
C ASN A 122 -21.46 49.39 -18.82
N ARG A 123 -22.56 50.04 -18.43
CA ARG A 123 -23.93 49.74 -18.90
C ARG A 123 -24.38 48.31 -18.63
N GLU A 124 -23.73 47.64 -17.69
CA GLU A 124 -24.21 46.37 -17.14
C GLU A 124 -25.38 46.67 -16.19
N HIS A 125 -26.40 45.82 -16.24
CA HIS A 125 -27.55 45.87 -15.32
C HIS A 125 -27.28 45.10 -14.01
N THR A 126 -26.16 44.37 -13.92
CA THR A 126 -25.75 43.62 -12.73
C THR A 126 -24.94 44.49 -11.79
N HIS A 127 -25.33 44.53 -10.52
CA HIS A 127 -24.61 45.27 -9.49
C HIS A 127 -23.22 44.68 -9.24
N PRO A 128 -22.20 45.50 -8.96
CA PRO A 128 -20.88 45.01 -8.58
C PRO A 128 -20.94 44.35 -7.19
N ALA A 129 -20.31 43.19 -7.04
CA ALA A 129 -20.19 42.52 -5.76
C ALA A 129 -19.21 43.27 -4.84
N SER A 130 -19.70 43.73 -3.68
CA SER A 130 -18.86 44.36 -2.65
C SER A 130 -18.38 43.30 -1.64
N VAL A 131 -17.48 42.42 -2.08
CA VAL A 131 -16.92 41.34 -1.24
C VAL A 131 -15.42 41.49 -1.06
N CYS A 132 -14.92 41.27 0.16
CA CYS A 132 -13.49 41.35 0.46
C CYS A 132 -12.72 40.14 -0.08
N SER A 133 -13.33 38.96 -0.06
CA SER A 133 -12.71 37.71 -0.48
C SER A 133 -13.70 36.87 -1.26
N LEU A 134 -13.24 36.29 -2.36
CA LEU A 134 -14.06 35.38 -3.15
C LEU A 134 -14.25 34.04 -2.41
N PRO A 135 -15.31 33.28 -2.72
CA PRO A 135 -15.48 31.93 -2.21
C PRO A 135 -14.26 31.06 -2.56
N CYS A 136 -13.79 30.26 -1.60
CA CYS A 136 -12.67 29.35 -1.81
C CYS A 136 -13.05 28.17 -2.71
N LYS A 137 -12.05 27.57 -3.35
CA LYS A 137 -12.28 26.40 -4.20
C LYS A 137 -12.44 25.15 -3.35
N ALA A 138 -12.99 24.09 -3.95
CA ALA A 138 -13.05 22.78 -3.32
C ALA A 138 -11.64 22.29 -2.93
N GLY A 139 -11.49 21.81 -1.70
CA GLY A 139 -10.20 21.38 -1.13
C GLY A 139 -9.39 22.52 -0.49
N GLU A 140 -9.98 23.71 -0.36
CA GLU A 140 -9.40 24.86 0.34
C GLU A 140 -10.28 25.27 1.53
N ARG A 141 -9.65 25.56 2.66
CA ARG A 141 -10.31 26.12 3.84
C ARG A 141 -10.15 27.64 3.90
N LYS A 142 -11.15 28.31 4.48
CA LYS A 142 -11.16 29.73 4.81
C LYS A 142 -10.38 29.97 6.09
N LYS A 143 -9.36 30.82 5.99
CA LYS A 143 -8.64 31.37 7.13
C LYS A 143 -8.97 32.84 7.27
N THR A 144 -9.80 33.17 8.24
CA THR A 144 -10.27 34.54 8.49
C THR A 144 -9.11 35.47 8.86
N VAL A 145 -9.11 36.68 8.29
CA VAL A 145 -8.14 37.72 8.64
C VAL A 145 -8.48 38.27 10.02
N LYS A 146 -7.48 38.35 10.91
CA LYS A 146 -7.67 38.87 12.26
C LYS A 146 -8.17 40.32 12.21
N GLY A 147 -9.29 40.59 12.87
CA GLY A 147 -9.88 41.93 12.95
C GLY A 147 -10.86 42.29 11.83
N VAL A 148 -11.02 41.45 10.78
CA VAL A 148 -11.98 41.72 9.69
C VAL A 148 -12.76 40.44 9.32
N PRO A 149 -14.00 40.26 9.83
CA PRO A 149 -14.72 38.98 9.74
C PRO A 149 -15.16 38.61 8.31
N CYS A 150 -15.28 39.57 7.39
CA CYS A 150 -15.68 39.32 5.99
C CYS A 150 -14.51 39.01 5.05
N CYS A 151 -13.26 39.07 5.55
CA CYS A 151 -12.05 38.82 4.76
C CYS A 151 -11.41 37.49 5.18
N TRP A 152 -11.06 36.65 4.20
CA TRP A 152 -10.38 35.38 4.44
C TRP A 152 -9.35 35.07 3.35
N HIS A 153 -8.36 34.27 3.72
CA HIS A 153 -7.46 33.62 2.77
C HIS A 153 -7.89 32.18 2.54
N CYS A 154 -7.83 31.72 1.30
CA CYS A 154 -8.07 30.33 0.96
C CYS A 154 -6.75 29.56 1.08
N GLU A 155 -6.70 28.59 1.99
CA GLU A 155 -5.56 27.70 2.19
C GLU A 155 -5.93 26.29 1.76
N ARG A 156 -5.14 25.68 0.88
CA ARG A 156 -5.38 24.31 0.42
C ARG A 156 -5.11 23.32 1.56
N CYS A 157 -5.97 22.31 1.72
CA CYS A 157 -5.69 21.20 2.64
C CYS A 157 -4.51 20.39 2.09
N GLU A 158 -3.39 20.29 2.82
CA GLU A 158 -2.17 19.61 2.36
C GLU A 158 -2.02 18.17 2.88
N GLY A 159 -1.19 17.37 2.19
CA GLY A 159 -0.90 15.99 2.56
C GLY A 159 -2.15 15.10 2.54
N TYR A 160 -2.39 14.38 3.63
CA TYR A 160 -3.57 13.49 3.79
C TYR A 160 -4.78 14.19 4.40
N HIS A 161 -4.80 15.52 4.44
CA HIS A 161 -5.96 16.26 4.92
C HIS A 161 -6.99 16.49 3.82
N TYR A 162 -8.25 16.48 4.20
CA TYR A 162 -9.39 16.81 3.36
C TYR A 162 -10.24 17.89 4.02
N GLN A 163 -10.99 18.63 3.21
CA GLN A 163 -11.89 19.68 3.63
C GLN A 163 -13.18 19.04 4.18
N VAL A 164 -13.40 19.15 5.49
CA VAL A 164 -14.65 18.72 6.14
C VAL A 164 -15.67 19.84 6.09
N ASP A 165 -15.22 21.04 6.47
CA ASP A 165 -16.02 22.25 6.52
C ASP A 165 -15.32 23.37 5.76
N GLU A 166 -16.00 24.50 5.60
CA GLU A 166 -15.40 25.69 4.98
C GLU A 166 -14.19 26.23 5.74
N PHE A 167 -14.01 25.92 7.04
CA PHE A 167 -12.96 26.47 7.89
C PHE A 167 -11.88 25.45 8.31
N ASN A 168 -12.19 24.16 8.20
CA ASN A 168 -11.39 23.10 8.82
C ASN A 168 -10.96 22.04 7.79
N CYS A 169 -9.70 21.63 7.89
CA CYS A 169 -9.18 20.44 7.22
C CYS A 169 -8.89 19.37 8.28
N GLU A 170 -9.32 18.13 8.04
CA GLU A 170 -9.04 17.00 8.92
C GLU A 170 -8.24 15.92 8.21
N LEU A 171 -7.54 15.09 8.98
CA LEU A 171 -6.72 14.01 8.44
C LEU A 171 -7.60 12.81 8.03
N CYS A 172 -7.40 12.30 6.82
CA CYS A 172 -8.06 11.06 6.40
C CYS A 172 -7.63 9.86 7.27
N PRO A 173 -8.53 8.89 7.53
CA PRO A 173 -8.18 7.62 8.16
C PRO A 173 -7.03 6.90 7.47
N ILE A 174 -6.31 6.03 8.20
CA ILE A 174 -5.06 5.42 7.71
C ILE A 174 -5.23 4.58 6.42
N ASN A 175 -6.39 3.94 6.25
CA ASN A 175 -6.74 3.14 5.08
C ASN A 175 -7.30 3.96 3.90
N LYS A 176 -7.38 5.28 4.07
CA LYS A 176 -7.93 6.22 3.08
C LYS A 176 -6.93 7.32 2.73
N ARG A 177 -7.17 7.94 1.58
CA ARG A 177 -6.46 9.11 1.04
C ARG A 177 -7.48 10.12 0.53
N PRO A 178 -7.16 11.42 0.49
CA PRO A 178 -8.06 12.41 -0.09
C PRO A 178 -8.35 12.13 -1.58
N ASN A 179 -9.55 12.49 -2.02
CA ASN A 179 -9.90 12.53 -3.45
C ASN A 179 -9.15 13.68 -4.16
N ALA A 180 -9.21 13.76 -5.50
CA ALA A 180 -8.50 14.78 -6.27
C ALA A 180 -8.88 16.21 -5.86
N ASN A 181 -10.15 16.41 -5.48
CA ASN A 181 -10.69 17.69 -5.02
C ASN A 181 -10.49 17.94 -3.51
N ARG A 182 -9.91 16.99 -2.79
CA ARG A 182 -9.69 17.00 -1.33
C ARG A 182 -10.95 17.34 -0.51
N THR A 183 -12.13 16.93 -0.97
CA THR A 183 -13.42 17.12 -0.30
C THR A 183 -13.89 15.87 0.45
N ASP A 184 -13.33 14.70 0.13
CA ASP A 184 -13.68 13.44 0.78
C ASP A 184 -12.48 12.49 0.76
N CYS A 185 -12.53 11.46 1.59
CA CYS A 185 -11.52 10.41 1.70
C CYS A 185 -11.95 9.13 0.96
N GLN A 186 -11.19 8.76 -0.06
CA GLN A 186 -11.33 7.51 -0.81
C GLN A 186 -10.37 6.44 -0.31
N LEU A 187 -10.69 5.16 -0.54
CA LEU A 187 -9.82 4.04 -0.14
C LEU A 187 -8.48 4.10 -0.89
N ILE A 188 -7.39 3.79 -0.18
CA ILE A 188 -6.08 3.62 -0.82
C ILE A 188 -6.13 2.36 -1.69
N PRO A 189 -5.74 2.44 -2.97
CA PRO A 189 -5.73 1.28 -3.84
C PRO A 189 -4.71 0.26 -3.35
N ILE A 190 -5.14 -1.01 -3.34
CA ILE A 190 -4.34 -2.13 -2.87
C ILE A 190 -3.55 -2.68 -4.06
N ILE A 191 -2.24 -2.81 -3.90
CA ILE A 191 -1.37 -3.46 -4.86
C ILE A 191 -1.03 -4.87 -4.37
N LYS A 192 -0.81 -5.75 -5.34
CA LYS A 192 -0.36 -7.13 -5.16
C LYS A 192 0.68 -7.43 -6.24
N LEU A 193 1.48 -8.48 -6.02
CA LEU A 193 2.39 -8.94 -7.05
C LEU A 193 1.59 -9.50 -8.22
N GLU A 194 1.61 -8.80 -9.35
CA GLU A 194 0.92 -9.22 -10.56
C GLU A 194 1.80 -10.14 -11.41
N TRP A 195 1.19 -11.16 -12.03
CA TRP A 195 1.87 -12.14 -12.87
C TRP A 195 2.57 -11.52 -14.10
N HIS A 196 2.09 -10.37 -14.58
CA HIS A 196 2.66 -9.65 -15.72
C HIS A 196 3.85 -8.76 -15.34
N SER A 197 4.13 -8.60 -14.04
CA SER A 197 5.28 -7.81 -13.59
C SER A 197 6.59 -8.50 -13.99
N PRO A 198 7.60 -7.77 -14.48
CA PRO A 198 8.92 -8.34 -14.78
C PRO A 198 9.53 -9.08 -13.58
N TRP A 199 9.25 -8.60 -12.36
CA TRP A 199 9.67 -9.21 -11.10
C TRP A 199 9.08 -10.63 -10.90
N ALA A 200 7.91 -10.92 -11.44
CA ALA A 200 7.26 -12.23 -11.36
C ALA A 200 7.60 -13.15 -12.54
N ILE A 201 7.72 -12.61 -13.75
CA ILE A 201 7.94 -13.39 -14.98
C ILE A 201 9.24 -14.18 -14.92
N VAL A 202 10.34 -13.55 -14.48
CA VAL A 202 11.68 -14.18 -14.47
C VAL A 202 11.72 -15.41 -13.53
N PRO A 203 11.32 -15.31 -12.24
CA PRO A 203 11.25 -16.49 -11.36
C PRO A 203 10.32 -17.58 -11.89
N VAL A 204 9.15 -17.22 -12.42
CA VAL A 204 8.17 -18.20 -12.95
C VAL A 204 8.78 -18.98 -14.11
N PHE A 205 9.45 -18.29 -15.04
CA PHE A 205 10.08 -18.96 -16.17
C PHE A 205 11.15 -19.97 -15.74
N ILE A 206 12.02 -19.58 -14.79
CA ILE A 206 13.03 -20.48 -14.21
C ILE A 206 12.36 -21.68 -13.52
N ALA A 207 11.28 -21.43 -12.76
CA ALA A 207 10.55 -22.48 -12.07
C ALA A 207 9.88 -23.48 -13.04
N ILE A 208 9.26 -23.00 -14.14
CA ILE A 208 8.67 -23.86 -15.16
C ILE A 208 9.73 -24.76 -15.79
N LEU A 209 10.87 -24.20 -16.22
CA LEU A 209 11.98 -24.97 -16.78
C LEU A 209 12.51 -25.99 -15.76
N GLY A 210 12.65 -25.56 -14.50
CA GLY A 210 13.08 -26.42 -13.39
C GLY A 210 12.13 -27.58 -13.13
N ILE A 211 10.82 -27.35 -13.16
CA ILE A 211 9.79 -28.38 -13.00
C ILE A 211 9.83 -29.39 -14.14
N ILE A 212 9.92 -28.90 -15.39
CA ILE A 212 10.01 -29.77 -16.58
C ILE A 212 11.27 -30.65 -16.49
N ALA A 213 12.42 -30.04 -16.20
CA ALA A 213 13.67 -30.76 -16.06
C ALA A 213 13.63 -31.78 -14.90
N THR A 214 13.09 -31.39 -13.74
CA THR A 214 12.97 -32.28 -12.58
C THR A 214 12.04 -33.45 -12.87
N THR A 215 10.91 -33.20 -13.54
CA THR A 215 9.96 -34.24 -13.96
C THR A 215 10.62 -35.21 -14.94
N PHE A 216 11.37 -34.71 -15.91
CA PHE A 216 12.14 -35.53 -16.84
C PHE A 216 13.15 -36.44 -16.11
N VAL A 217 13.88 -35.92 -15.12
CA VAL A 217 14.79 -36.72 -14.29
C VAL A 217 14.02 -37.78 -13.48
N ILE A 218 12.91 -37.42 -12.84
CA ILE A 218 12.06 -38.35 -12.08
C ILE A 218 11.56 -39.49 -12.99
N VAL A 219 10.98 -39.17 -14.15
CA VAL A 219 10.49 -40.16 -15.11
C VAL A 219 11.61 -41.09 -15.57
N THR A 220 12.79 -40.55 -15.87
CA THR A 220 13.97 -41.34 -16.25
C THR A 220 14.40 -42.28 -15.12
N PHE A 221 14.48 -41.79 -13.89
CA PHE A 221 14.87 -42.59 -12.71
C PHE A 221 13.85 -43.70 -12.42
N VAL A 222 12.55 -43.42 -12.57
CA VAL A 222 11.49 -44.42 -12.41
C VAL A 222 11.52 -45.46 -13.53
N ARG A 223 11.72 -45.04 -14.78
CA ARG A 223 11.77 -45.96 -15.94
C ARG A 223 12.99 -46.88 -15.91
N TYR A 224 14.11 -46.39 -15.41
CA TYR A 224 15.39 -47.10 -15.29
C TYR A 224 15.74 -47.45 -13.84
N ASN A 225 14.73 -47.68 -13.00
CA ASN A 225 14.88 -47.82 -11.55
C ASN A 225 15.82 -48.97 -11.14
N ASP A 226 15.89 -50.04 -11.93
CA ASP A 226 16.71 -51.23 -11.64
C ASP A 226 18.14 -51.15 -12.15
N THR A 227 18.49 -50.07 -12.84
CA THR A 227 19.84 -49.85 -13.33
C THR A 227 20.85 -49.69 -12.18
N PRO A 228 22.08 -50.22 -12.32
CA PRO A 228 23.08 -50.17 -11.26
C PRO A 228 23.45 -48.75 -10.84
N ILE A 229 23.37 -47.78 -11.76
CA ILE A 229 23.63 -46.35 -11.47
C ILE A 229 22.59 -45.80 -10.48
N VAL A 230 21.30 -46.03 -10.73
CA VAL A 230 20.21 -45.54 -9.86
C VAL A 230 20.25 -46.24 -8.49
N ARG A 231 20.51 -47.55 -8.46
CA ARG A 231 20.64 -48.29 -7.19
C ARG A 231 21.85 -47.85 -6.37
N ALA A 232 23.00 -47.57 -6.99
CA ALA A 232 24.21 -47.11 -6.30
C ALA A 232 24.04 -45.73 -5.63
N SER A 233 23.31 -44.83 -6.31
CA SER A 233 22.97 -43.47 -5.83
C SER A 233 22.11 -43.47 -4.55
N GLY A 234 21.55 -44.61 -4.14
CA GLY A 234 20.55 -44.68 -3.07
C GLY A 234 19.19 -44.21 -3.58
N ARG A 235 18.47 -45.15 -4.22
CA ARG A 235 17.17 -44.97 -4.86
C ARG A 235 16.20 -44.12 -4.03
N GLU A 236 15.92 -44.55 -2.80
CA GLU A 236 14.95 -43.91 -1.91
C GLU A 236 15.32 -42.45 -1.58
N LEU A 237 16.56 -42.21 -1.14
CA LEU A 237 17.04 -40.85 -0.83
C LEU A 237 17.07 -39.94 -2.06
N SER A 238 17.30 -40.52 -3.24
CA SER A 238 17.30 -39.76 -4.50
C SER A 238 15.89 -39.28 -4.84
N TYR A 239 14.85 -40.11 -4.62
CA TYR A 239 13.45 -39.68 -4.79
C TYR A 239 13.03 -38.62 -3.78
N VAL A 240 13.45 -38.75 -2.51
CA VAL A 240 13.18 -37.71 -1.49
C VAL A 240 13.83 -36.38 -1.87
N LEU A 241 15.08 -36.40 -2.34
CA LEU A 241 15.78 -35.20 -2.82
C LEU A 241 15.11 -34.59 -4.06
N LEU A 242 14.73 -35.40 -5.06
CA LEU A 242 14.01 -34.91 -6.26
C LEU A 242 12.64 -34.31 -5.90
N THR A 243 11.95 -34.87 -4.91
CA THR A 243 10.70 -34.32 -4.39
C THR A 243 10.94 -32.94 -3.75
N GLY A 244 12.00 -32.79 -2.95
CA GLY A 244 12.40 -31.50 -2.40
C GLY A 244 12.71 -30.46 -3.48
N ILE A 245 13.47 -30.85 -4.52
CA ILE A 245 13.79 -30.00 -5.69
C ILE A 245 12.50 -29.56 -6.40
N PHE A 246 11.56 -30.49 -6.65
CA PHE A 246 10.27 -30.17 -7.26
C PHE A 246 9.46 -29.17 -6.42
N LEU A 247 9.42 -29.36 -5.10
CA LEU A 247 8.76 -28.43 -4.18
C LEU A 247 9.42 -27.05 -4.15
N CYS A 248 10.76 -26.98 -4.22
CA CYS A 248 11.52 -25.72 -4.31
C CYS A 248 11.20 -24.91 -5.57
N TYR A 249 10.85 -25.55 -6.69
CA TYR A 249 10.36 -24.81 -7.87
C TYR A 249 8.87 -24.48 -7.77
N SER A 250 8.07 -25.41 -7.23
CA SER A 250 6.62 -25.22 -7.08
C SER A 250 6.26 -24.05 -6.16
N ILE A 251 7.09 -23.80 -5.15
CA ILE A 251 6.85 -22.69 -4.23
C ILE A 251 6.91 -21.30 -4.89
N THR A 252 7.64 -21.15 -5.99
CA THR A 252 7.69 -19.89 -6.74
C THR A 252 6.28 -19.43 -7.14
N PHE A 253 5.42 -20.36 -7.56
CA PHE A 253 4.03 -20.06 -7.90
C PHE A 253 3.22 -19.65 -6.67
N LEU A 254 3.41 -20.32 -5.54
CA LEU A 254 2.73 -19.97 -4.29
C LEU A 254 3.13 -18.58 -3.81
N MET A 255 4.41 -18.21 -3.93
CA MET A 255 4.92 -16.89 -3.53
C MET A 255 4.43 -15.75 -4.43
N ILE A 256 4.11 -16.05 -5.70
CA ILE A 256 3.63 -15.06 -6.67
C ILE A 256 2.09 -14.97 -6.71
N ALA A 257 1.40 -16.05 -6.36
CA ALA A 257 -0.06 -16.07 -6.30
C ALA A 257 -0.63 -14.93 -5.44
N ALA A 258 -1.88 -14.54 -5.71
CA ALA A 258 -2.54 -13.54 -4.88
C ALA A 258 -2.60 -14.05 -3.41
N PRO A 259 -2.19 -13.25 -2.41
CA PRO A 259 -2.30 -13.63 -1.02
C PRO A 259 -3.77 -13.88 -0.67
N ASP A 260 -4.02 -15.08 -0.17
CA ASP A 260 -5.29 -15.55 0.35
C ASP A 260 -4.99 -16.45 1.56
N THR A 261 -5.95 -16.65 2.45
CA THR A 261 -5.73 -17.47 3.66
C THR A 261 -5.18 -18.86 3.33
N VAL A 262 -5.66 -19.48 2.26
CA VAL A 262 -5.18 -20.79 1.80
C VAL A 262 -3.75 -20.68 1.25
N VAL A 263 -3.49 -19.68 0.40
CA VAL A 263 -2.17 -19.45 -0.19
C VAL A 263 -1.13 -19.14 0.89
N CYS A 264 -1.47 -18.31 1.88
CA CYS A 264 -0.61 -17.96 3.01
C CYS A 264 -0.27 -19.18 3.88
N SER A 265 -1.25 -20.07 4.08
CA SER A 265 -1.02 -21.34 4.76
C SER A 265 0.01 -22.18 4.00
N PHE A 266 -0.19 -22.37 2.69
CA PHE A 266 0.75 -23.12 1.86
C PHE A 266 2.12 -22.49 1.75
N ARG A 267 2.22 -21.15 1.70
CA ARG A 267 3.51 -20.43 1.75
C ARG A 267 4.26 -20.79 3.02
N ARG A 268 3.64 -20.64 4.20
CA ARG A 268 4.29 -20.93 5.48
C ARG A 268 4.75 -22.39 5.59
N ILE A 269 3.97 -23.34 5.07
CA ILE A 269 4.30 -24.77 5.03
C ILE A 269 5.48 -25.03 4.09
N PHE A 270 5.36 -24.68 2.82
CA PHE A 270 6.32 -25.11 1.81
C PHE A 270 7.63 -24.33 1.80
N LEU A 271 7.67 -23.11 2.36
CA LEU A 271 8.85 -22.24 2.37
C LEU A 271 10.07 -22.87 3.02
N GLY A 272 9.90 -23.49 4.19
CA GLY A 272 10.96 -24.25 4.83
C GLY A 272 11.06 -25.68 4.31
N LEU A 273 9.91 -26.30 3.98
CA LEU A 273 9.89 -27.73 3.72
C LEU A 273 10.61 -28.13 2.43
N GLY A 274 10.44 -27.44 1.31
CA GLY A 274 11.10 -27.84 0.05
C GLY A 274 12.62 -27.94 0.21
N MET A 275 13.21 -26.95 0.88
CA MET A 275 14.63 -26.94 1.21
C MET A 275 15.01 -27.99 2.25
N CYS A 276 14.19 -28.16 3.28
CA CYS A 276 14.41 -29.17 4.31
C CYS A 276 14.45 -30.58 3.71
N PHE A 277 13.51 -30.94 2.82
CA PHE A 277 13.52 -32.21 2.09
C PHE A 277 14.84 -32.40 1.32
N SER A 278 15.27 -31.36 0.60
CA SER A 278 16.49 -31.40 -0.20
C SER A 278 17.75 -31.57 0.66
N TYR A 279 17.94 -30.70 1.65
CA TYR A 279 19.14 -30.71 2.49
C TYR A 279 19.16 -31.88 3.48
N ALA A 280 18.03 -32.35 4.00
CA ALA A 280 17.98 -33.54 4.86
C ALA A 280 18.39 -34.81 4.09
N ALA A 281 17.94 -34.96 2.84
CA ALA A 281 18.33 -36.07 1.98
C ALA A 281 19.82 -36.01 1.61
N LEU A 282 20.32 -34.82 1.24
CA LEU A 282 21.75 -34.59 0.96
C LEU A 282 22.63 -34.84 2.19
N LEU A 283 22.23 -34.36 3.36
CA LEU A 283 22.94 -34.58 4.62
C LEU A 283 23.00 -36.07 4.95
N THR A 284 21.88 -36.78 4.85
CA THR A 284 21.83 -38.23 5.10
C THR A 284 22.73 -38.99 4.14
N LYS A 285 22.73 -38.60 2.85
CA LYS A 285 23.57 -39.19 1.82
C LYS A 285 25.06 -38.93 2.06
N THR A 286 25.42 -37.72 2.43
CA THR A 286 26.81 -37.33 2.73
C THR A 286 27.30 -37.97 4.03
N ASN A 287 26.46 -38.04 5.06
CA ASN A 287 26.75 -38.72 6.31
C ASN A 287 26.96 -40.23 6.10
N ARG A 288 26.13 -40.89 5.27
CA ARG A 288 26.37 -42.28 4.85
C ARG A 288 27.77 -42.46 4.24
N ILE A 289 28.15 -41.60 3.31
CA ILE A 289 29.48 -41.65 2.67
C ILE A 289 30.56 -41.50 3.75
N HIS A 290 30.48 -40.47 4.58
CA HIS A 290 31.43 -40.24 5.67
C HIS A 290 31.60 -41.46 6.59
N ARG A 291 30.50 -42.09 7.01
CA ARG A 291 30.53 -43.25 7.91
C ARG A 291 31.16 -44.48 7.27
N ILE A 292 30.93 -44.71 5.97
CA ILE A 292 31.55 -45.82 5.22
C ILE A 292 33.08 -45.65 5.20
N PHE A 293 33.57 -44.44 4.88
CA PHE A 293 35.01 -44.19 4.79
C PHE A 293 35.69 -44.15 6.16
N GLU A 294 35.06 -43.51 7.14
CA GLU A 294 35.67 -43.33 8.46
C GLU A 294 35.72 -44.63 9.26
N GLN A 295 34.69 -45.48 9.14
CA GLN A 295 34.74 -46.82 9.75
C GLN A 295 35.58 -47.78 8.92
N GLY A 296 35.63 -47.65 7.59
CA GLY A 296 36.54 -48.42 6.74
C GLY A 296 38.03 -48.20 7.07
N LYS A 297 38.39 -47.05 7.67
CA LYS A 297 39.74 -46.79 8.22
C LYS A 297 40.00 -47.51 9.55
N LYS A 298 38.96 -47.78 10.35
CA LYS A 298 39.07 -48.29 11.73
C LYS A 298 38.73 -49.78 11.88
N SER A 299 37.87 -50.34 11.02
CA SER A 299 37.38 -51.72 11.11
C SER A 299 36.88 -52.25 9.76
N VAL A 300 36.91 -53.57 9.58
CA VAL A 300 36.36 -54.29 8.41
C VAL A 300 34.85 -54.57 8.58
N THR A 301 34.25 -54.16 9.69
CA THR A 301 32.83 -54.37 9.97
C THR A 301 31.97 -53.29 9.30
N ALA A 302 30.82 -53.69 8.74
CA ALA A 302 29.90 -52.73 8.14
C ALA A 302 29.34 -51.76 9.20
N PRO A 303 29.30 -50.45 8.93
CA PRO A 303 28.66 -49.49 9.82
C PRO A 303 27.20 -49.80 10.14
N LYS A 304 26.80 -49.52 11.39
CA LYS A 304 25.37 -49.47 11.79
C LYS A 304 24.60 -48.50 10.87
N PHE A 305 23.27 -48.52 10.74
CA PHE A 305 22.51 -47.53 9.94
C PHE A 305 22.90 -47.35 8.44
N ILE A 306 23.43 -48.38 7.77
CA ILE A 306 23.63 -48.37 6.30
C ILE A 306 22.35 -48.76 5.54
N SER A 307 21.40 -49.40 6.21
CA SER A 307 20.17 -49.86 5.58
C SER A 307 19.35 -48.70 4.99
N PRO A 308 18.75 -48.84 3.79
CA PRO A 308 17.86 -47.84 3.22
C PRO A 308 16.73 -47.41 4.16
N ALA A 309 16.17 -48.36 4.93
CA ALA A 309 15.13 -48.07 5.91
C ALA A 309 15.63 -47.12 7.01
N SER A 310 16.82 -47.39 7.57
CA SER A 310 17.40 -46.50 8.59
C SER A 310 17.76 -45.11 8.06
N GLN A 311 18.12 -44.99 6.77
CA GLN A 311 18.39 -43.70 6.13
C GLN A 311 17.11 -42.88 5.96
N LEU A 312 16.04 -43.52 5.51
CA LEU A 312 14.73 -42.86 5.41
C LEU A 312 14.23 -42.40 6.78
N VAL A 313 14.36 -43.24 7.83
CA VAL A 313 13.98 -42.84 9.19
C VAL A 313 14.75 -41.59 9.64
N ILE A 314 16.07 -41.53 9.42
CA ILE A 314 16.87 -40.33 9.75
C ILE A 314 16.40 -39.11 8.96
N THR A 315 16.22 -39.25 7.64
CA THR A 315 15.79 -38.15 6.78
C THR A 315 14.40 -37.63 7.17
N PHE A 316 13.42 -38.52 7.36
CA PHE A 316 12.08 -38.13 7.80
C PHE A 316 12.06 -37.57 9.21
N SER A 317 12.96 -38.01 10.11
CA SER A 317 13.09 -37.42 11.45
C SER A 317 13.55 -35.96 11.36
N LEU A 318 14.52 -35.65 10.50
CA LEU A 318 14.96 -34.26 10.27
C LEU A 318 13.84 -33.40 9.65
N ILE A 319 13.12 -33.94 8.66
CA ILE A 319 11.98 -33.24 8.04
C ILE A 319 10.84 -33.01 9.04
N SER A 320 10.59 -34.00 9.91
CA SER A 320 9.54 -33.91 10.93
C SER A 320 9.81 -32.78 11.92
N LEU A 321 11.08 -32.47 12.22
CA LEU A 321 11.42 -31.34 13.07
C LEU A 321 10.97 -30.00 12.47
N GLN A 322 11.16 -29.81 11.16
CA GLN A 322 10.66 -28.63 10.45
C GLN A 322 9.13 -28.60 10.44
N LEU A 323 8.47 -29.73 10.17
CA LEU A 323 7.00 -29.83 10.17
C LEU A 323 6.40 -29.47 11.53
N ILE A 324 6.96 -30.02 12.62
CA ILE A 324 6.52 -29.72 13.99
C ILE A 324 6.66 -28.23 14.27
N GLY A 325 7.78 -27.60 13.88
CA GLY A 325 7.98 -26.16 14.02
C GLY A 325 6.91 -25.34 13.28
N VAL A 326 6.55 -25.73 12.06
CA VAL A 326 5.48 -25.07 11.28
C VAL A 326 4.11 -25.25 11.97
N PHE A 327 3.78 -26.44 12.46
CA PHE A 327 2.51 -26.68 13.15
C PHE A 327 2.39 -25.93 14.48
N ILE A 328 3.49 -25.82 15.25
CA ILE A 328 3.54 -24.99 16.45
C ILE A 328 3.24 -23.53 16.09
N TRP A 329 3.85 -23.01 15.03
CA TRP A 329 3.57 -21.66 14.56
C TRP A 329 2.13 -21.46 14.11
N PHE A 330 1.52 -22.45 13.45
CA PHE A 330 0.10 -22.39 13.08
C PHE A 330 -0.83 -22.33 14.29
N ALA A 331 -0.45 -22.98 15.39
CA ALA A 331 -1.23 -22.96 16.63
C ALA A 331 -1.09 -21.62 17.39
N ILE A 332 0.09 -21.01 17.37
CA ILE A 332 0.36 -19.72 18.04
C ILE A 332 -0.21 -18.56 17.24
N ASP A 333 -0.01 -18.57 15.92
CA ASP A 333 -0.35 -17.48 15.01
C ASP A 333 -0.99 -18.03 13.74
N PRO A 334 -2.33 -18.04 13.63
CA PRO A 334 -3.02 -18.61 12.48
C PRO A 334 -2.78 -17.78 11.21
N PRO A 335 -2.60 -18.43 10.05
CA PRO A 335 -2.34 -17.74 8.79
C PRO A 335 -3.55 -16.89 8.39
N HIS A 336 -3.33 -15.58 8.20
CA HIS A 336 -4.31 -14.67 7.66
C HIS A 336 -3.64 -13.62 6.76
N THR A 337 -4.45 -12.87 6.02
CA THR A 337 -3.98 -11.81 5.12
C THR A 337 -4.16 -10.45 5.78
N ILE A 338 -3.17 -9.56 5.61
CA ILE A 338 -3.22 -8.18 6.09
C ILE A 338 -2.92 -7.21 4.95
N VAL A 339 -3.49 -6.02 5.03
CA VAL A 339 -3.16 -4.92 4.14
C VAL A 339 -2.31 -3.92 4.91
N ASP A 340 -1.05 -3.79 4.50
CA ASP A 340 -0.14 -2.82 5.08
C ASP A 340 -0.29 -1.48 4.35
N TYR A 341 -0.83 -0.48 5.05
CA TYR A 341 -0.96 0.88 4.57
C TYR A 341 0.21 1.79 5.00
N GLY A 342 1.16 1.29 5.79
CA GLY A 342 2.28 2.06 6.32
C GLY A 342 3.51 2.04 5.41
N GLU A 343 3.88 0.86 4.89
CA GLU A 343 5.12 0.70 4.10
C GLU A 343 5.13 1.52 2.79
N GLN A 344 3.98 1.82 2.20
CA GLN A 344 3.85 2.57 0.94
C GLN A 344 2.99 3.85 1.07
N ARG A 345 2.95 4.45 2.27
CA ARG A 345 2.33 5.76 2.47
C ARG A 345 3.34 6.86 2.12
N THR A 346 3.39 7.23 0.85
CA THR A 346 4.22 8.34 0.36
C THR A 346 3.74 9.69 0.90
N LEU A 347 4.63 10.70 0.92
CA LEU A 347 4.25 12.09 1.22
C LEU A 347 3.12 12.59 0.30
N GLU A 348 3.16 12.18 -0.96
CA GLU A 348 2.12 12.49 -1.94
C GLU A 348 0.98 11.46 -1.88
N PRO A 349 -0.27 11.84 -1.52
CA PRO A 349 -1.37 10.90 -1.29
C PRO A 349 -1.84 10.17 -2.56
N GLU A 350 -1.64 10.74 -3.74
CA GLU A 350 -1.99 10.11 -5.03
C GLU A 350 -1.11 8.89 -5.36
N ASN A 351 0.09 8.83 -4.79
CA ASN A 351 1.01 7.71 -4.92
C ASN A 351 0.91 6.70 -3.78
N ALA A 352 0.09 6.98 -2.76
CA ALA A 352 -0.15 6.04 -1.67
C ALA A 352 -0.73 4.73 -2.21
N ARG A 353 -0.15 3.60 -1.77
CA ARG A 353 -0.62 2.24 -2.09
C ARG A 353 -0.67 1.41 -0.81
N GLY A 354 -1.64 0.51 -0.72
CA GLY A 354 -1.70 -0.51 0.33
C GLY A 354 -1.12 -1.81 -0.19
N VAL A 355 -0.26 -2.49 0.56
CA VAL A 355 0.34 -3.76 0.15
C VAL A 355 -0.44 -4.92 0.75
N LEU A 356 -1.08 -5.74 -0.10
CA LEU A 356 -1.69 -6.99 0.37
C LEU A 356 -0.58 -8.03 0.59
N LYS A 357 -0.40 -8.49 1.82
CA LYS A 357 0.57 -9.52 2.18
C LYS A 357 -0.03 -10.56 3.12
N CYS A 358 0.62 -11.71 3.21
CA CYS A 358 0.33 -12.66 4.28
C CYS A 358 0.89 -12.08 5.57
N ASP A 359 0.12 -12.12 6.66
CA ASP A 359 0.70 -11.85 7.96
C ASP A 359 1.65 -13.01 8.29
N ILE A 360 2.94 -12.75 8.29
CA ILE A 360 3.98 -13.73 8.60
C ILE A 360 4.99 -12.98 9.45
N SER A 361 5.13 -13.38 10.71
CA SER A 361 6.15 -12.83 11.58
C SER A 361 7.55 -13.03 10.97
N ASP A 362 8.36 -11.97 10.96
CA ASP A 362 9.77 -12.03 10.56
C ASP A 362 10.52 -13.13 11.33
N LEU A 363 10.17 -13.34 12.61
CA LEU A 363 10.74 -14.41 13.43
C LEU A 363 10.40 -15.80 12.88
N SER A 364 9.14 -16.03 12.50
CA SER A 364 8.70 -17.32 11.92
C SER A 364 9.44 -17.60 10.60
N LEU A 365 9.58 -16.58 9.76
CA LEU A 365 10.35 -16.64 8.52
C LEU A 365 11.83 -16.98 8.77
N ILE A 366 12.47 -16.24 9.68
CA ILE A 366 13.89 -16.43 10.05
C ILE A 366 14.12 -17.81 10.67
N CYS A 367 13.25 -18.28 11.56
CA CYS A 367 13.36 -19.61 12.15
C CYS A 367 13.21 -20.72 11.10
N SER A 368 12.23 -20.60 10.19
CA SER A 368 11.97 -21.59 9.14
C SER A 368 13.12 -21.70 8.14
N LEU A 369 13.63 -20.57 7.66
CA LEU A 369 14.80 -20.54 6.77
C LEU A 369 16.09 -20.90 7.53
N GLY A 370 16.20 -20.50 8.80
CA GLY A 370 17.35 -20.75 9.66
C GLY A 370 17.63 -22.24 9.87
N TYR A 371 16.59 -23.06 10.06
CA TYR A 371 16.76 -24.51 10.15
C TYR A 371 17.30 -25.11 8.84
N SER A 372 16.77 -24.66 7.70
CA SER A 372 17.24 -25.09 6.38
C SER A 372 18.70 -24.69 6.13
N ILE A 373 19.09 -23.48 6.54
CA ILE A 373 20.48 -23.01 6.50
C ILE A 373 21.37 -23.85 7.42
N LEU A 374 20.92 -24.20 8.62
CA LEU A 374 21.65 -25.07 9.54
C LEU A 374 21.88 -26.46 8.94
N LEU A 375 20.87 -27.05 8.29
CA LEU A 375 21.02 -28.31 7.56
C LEU A 375 22.04 -28.19 6.42
N MET A 376 21.98 -27.09 5.65
CA MET A 376 22.93 -26.82 4.56
C MET A 376 24.37 -26.67 5.08
N VAL A 377 24.60 -25.90 6.14
CA VAL A 377 25.93 -25.72 6.76
C VAL A 377 26.45 -27.06 7.29
N THR A 378 25.61 -27.82 7.98
CA THR A 378 25.97 -29.15 8.50
C THR A 378 26.35 -30.09 7.35
N CYS A 379 25.56 -30.10 6.27
CA CYS A 379 25.84 -30.90 5.08
C CYS A 379 27.16 -30.48 4.42
N THR A 380 27.48 -29.18 4.41
CA THR A 380 28.75 -28.65 3.89
C THR A 380 29.95 -29.11 4.72
N VAL A 381 29.84 -29.11 6.05
CA VAL A 381 30.89 -29.63 6.96
C VAL A 381 31.15 -31.11 6.66
N TYR A 382 30.09 -31.92 6.52
CA TYR A 382 30.26 -33.33 6.15
C TYR A 382 30.83 -33.50 4.75
N ALA A 383 30.43 -32.67 3.78
CA ALA A 383 30.96 -32.71 2.42
C ALA A 383 32.48 -32.44 2.40
N ILE A 384 32.94 -31.47 3.20
CA ILE A 384 34.38 -31.18 3.40
C ILE A 384 35.10 -32.41 3.98
N LYS A 385 34.54 -33.04 5.02
CA LYS A 385 35.11 -34.26 5.60
C LYS A 385 35.17 -35.44 4.61
N THR A 386 34.31 -35.45 3.59
CA THR A 386 34.31 -36.48 2.53
C THR A 386 35.12 -36.11 1.29
N ARG A 387 35.82 -34.96 1.24
CA ARG A 387 36.65 -34.57 0.08
C ARG A 387 37.79 -35.56 -0.22
N GLY A 388 38.32 -36.20 0.82
CA GLY A 388 39.38 -37.20 0.68
C GLY A 388 38.91 -38.55 0.12
N VAL A 389 37.65 -38.70 -0.29
CA VAL A 389 37.17 -39.96 -0.86
C VAL A 389 37.77 -40.19 -2.25
N PRO A 390 38.45 -41.34 -2.51
CA PRO A 390 39.09 -41.61 -3.79
C PRO A 390 38.07 -41.62 -4.92
N GLU A 391 38.46 -41.12 -6.10
CA GLU A 391 37.61 -40.89 -7.28
C GLU A 391 36.79 -42.11 -7.70
N THR A 392 37.24 -43.32 -7.38
CA THR A 392 36.46 -44.56 -7.59
C THR A 392 35.04 -44.53 -7.02
N PHE A 393 34.75 -43.69 -6.01
CA PHE A 393 33.39 -43.33 -5.58
C PHE A 393 33.02 -41.95 -6.13
N ASN A 394 32.77 -41.90 -7.45
CA ASN A 394 32.49 -40.72 -8.29
C ASN A 394 31.36 -39.77 -7.80
N GLU A 395 30.70 -40.05 -6.69
CA GLU A 395 29.55 -39.30 -6.19
C GLU A 395 29.90 -38.23 -5.14
N ALA A 396 31.05 -38.34 -4.45
CA ALA A 396 31.41 -37.40 -3.37
C ALA A 396 31.78 -35.99 -3.88
N LYS A 397 32.50 -35.88 -5.00
CA LYS A 397 32.87 -34.60 -5.61
C LYS A 397 31.67 -33.75 -6.06
N PRO A 398 30.70 -34.25 -6.84
CA PRO A 398 29.55 -33.46 -7.26
C PRO A 398 28.66 -33.04 -6.07
N ILE A 399 28.57 -33.87 -5.01
CA ILE A 399 27.92 -33.48 -3.75
C ILE A 399 28.63 -32.29 -3.11
N GLY A 400 29.97 -32.35 -2.99
CA GLY A 400 30.75 -31.23 -2.47
C GLY A 400 30.54 -29.94 -3.25
N PHE A 401 30.63 -30.00 -4.59
CA PHE A 401 30.41 -28.86 -5.46
C PHE A 401 29.00 -28.25 -5.26
N THR A 402 27.97 -29.10 -5.24
CA THR A 402 26.58 -28.68 -4.97
C THR A 402 26.48 -27.93 -3.64
N MET A 403 27.07 -28.46 -2.57
CA MET A 403 27.04 -27.82 -1.25
C MET A 403 27.77 -26.46 -1.23
N TYR A 404 28.93 -26.35 -1.88
CA TYR A 404 29.67 -25.08 -1.92
C TYR A 404 28.94 -24.00 -2.72
N THR A 405 28.43 -24.35 -3.90
CA THR A 405 27.69 -23.39 -4.73
C THR A 405 26.40 -22.95 -4.05
N THR A 406 25.65 -23.87 -3.42
CA THR A 406 24.44 -23.51 -2.67
C THR A 406 24.74 -22.61 -1.48
N CYS A 407 25.84 -22.83 -0.75
CA CYS A 407 26.25 -21.92 0.33
C CYS A 407 26.53 -20.50 -0.18
N ILE A 408 27.22 -20.35 -1.32
CA ILE A 408 27.51 -19.04 -1.91
C ILE A 408 26.21 -18.31 -2.27
N ILE A 409 25.23 -19.02 -2.85
CA ILE A 409 23.91 -18.45 -3.18
C ILE A 409 23.21 -17.92 -1.93
N TRP A 410 23.20 -18.69 -0.84
CA TRP A 410 22.58 -18.28 0.42
C TRP A 410 23.33 -17.15 1.14
N LEU A 411 24.67 -17.15 1.07
CA LEU A 411 25.48 -16.04 1.59
C LEU A 411 25.22 -14.74 0.82
N ALA A 412 24.97 -14.80 -0.49
CA ALA A 412 24.58 -13.64 -1.28
C ALA A 412 23.13 -13.19 -1.01
N PHE A 413 22.21 -14.12 -0.73
CA PHE A 413 20.82 -13.82 -0.42
C PHE A 413 20.65 -12.97 0.84
N ILE A 414 21.35 -13.31 1.93
CA ILE A 414 21.22 -12.64 3.23
C ILE A 414 21.36 -11.11 3.15
N PRO A 415 22.46 -10.54 2.62
CA PRO A 415 22.62 -9.09 2.54
C PRO A 415 21.60 -8.43 1.60
N ILE A 416 21.17 -9.10 0.54
CA ILE A 416 20.15 -8.56 -0.37
C ILE A 416 18.78 -8.49 0.34
N PHE A 417 18.43 -9.53 1.09
CA PHE A 417 17.15 -9.61 1.80
C PHE A 417 17.02 -8.52 2.87
N PHE A 418 18.06 -8.30 3.67
CA PHE A 418 18.05 -7.28 4.72
C PHE A 418 18.36 -5.88 4.22
N GLY A 419 19.23 -5.73 3.21
CA GLY A 419 19.58 -4.42 2.64
C GLY A 419 18.43 -3.73 1.91
N THR A 420 17.45 -4.50 1.42
CA THR A 420 16.29 -3.98 0.70
C THR A 420 15.09 -3.70 1.60
N ALA A 421 15.22 -3.95 2.91
CA ALA A 421 14.14 -3.80 3.88
C ALA A 421 13.62 -2.35 4.04
N GLN A 422 14.39 -1.35 3.60
CA GLN A 422 14.00 0.07 3.64
C GLN A 422 13.47 0.61 2.30
N SER A 423 13.46 -0.20 1.25
CA SER A 423 13.05 0.24 -0.09
C SER A 423 11.52 0.22 -0.27
N ALA A 424 10.97 1.16 -1.03
CA ALA A 424 9.53 1.19 -1.38
C ALA A 424 9.09 -0.05 -2.21
N GLU A 425 10.06 -0.77 -2.78
CA GLU A 425 9.88 -1.99 -3.57
C GLU A 425 10.23 -3.27 -2.79
N LYS A 426 10.38 -3.19 -1.45
CA LYS A 426 10.74 -4.29 -0.56
C LYS A 426 10.01 -5.60 -0.90
N MET A 427 8.68 -5.54 -1.06
CA MET A 427 7.87 -6.72 -1.38
C MET A 427 8.34 -7.43 -2.66
N TYR A 428 8.56 -6.66 -3.73
CA TYR A 428 8.99 -7.17 -5.04
C TYR A 428 10.37 -7.79 -4.94
N ILE A 429 11.32 -7.07 -4.35
CA ILE A 429 12.72 -7.47 -4.30
C ILE A 429 12.92 -8.69 -3.39
N GLN A 430 12.31 -8.70 -2.19
CA GLN A 430 12.45 -9.82 -1.25
C GLN A 430 11.83 -11.10 -1.81
N THR A 431 10.63 -11.02 -2.37
CA THR A 431 9.93 -12.20 -2.94
C THR A 431 10.69 -12.75 -4.15
N THR A 432 11.12 -11.88 -5.06
CA THR A 432 11.88 -12.26 -6.26
C THR A 432 13.23 -12.86 -5.90
N THR A 433 14.00 -12.21 -5.02
CA THR A 433 15.31 -12.71 -4.62
C THR A 433 15.19 -14.06 -3.91
N LEU A 434 14.22 -14.22 -3.00
CA LEU A 434 14.00 -15.49 -2.29
C LEU A 434 13.68 -16.64 -3.26
N THR A 435 12.74 -16.42 -4.18
CA THR A 435 12.33 -17.45 -5.17
C THR A 435 13.44 -17.76 -6.17
N ILE A 436 14.22 -16.78 -6.62
CA ILE A 436 15.40 -17.00 -7.48
C ILE A 436 16.47 -17.76 -6.73
N SER A 437 16.80 -17.39 -5.49
CA SER A 437 17.80 -18.10 -4.68
C SER A 437 17.42 -19.56 -4.43
N MET A 438 16.15 -19.82 -4.11
CA MET A 438 15.62 -21.18 -3.98
C MET A 438 15.71 -21.97 -5.29
N SER A 439 15.24 -21.37 -6.40
CA SER A 439 15.26 -21.99 -7.72
C SER A 439 16.69 -22.28 -8.19
N LEU A 440 17.63 -21.36 -7.96
CA LEU A 440 19.04 -21.55 -8.32
C LEU A 440 19.68 -22.66 -7.48
N SER A 441 19.40 -22.72 -6.18
CA SER A 441 19.86 -23.81 -5.31
C SER A 441 19.34 -25.18 -5.77
N ALA A 442 18.07 -25.24 -6.18
CA ALA A 442 17.45 -26.42 -6.77
C ALA A 442 18.11 -26.80 -8.12
N SER A 443 18.37 -25.81 -8.99
CA SER A 443 19.01 -26.00 -10.29
C SER A 443 20.43 -26.53 -10.17
N VAL A 444 21.21 -26.03 -9.21
CA VAL A 444 22.55 -26.54 -8.91
C VAL A 444 22.48 -28.00 -8.48
N SER A 445 21.55 -28.33 -7.58
CA SER A 445 21.36 -29.72 -7.11
C SER A 445 20.95 -30.66 -8.25
N LEU A 446 20.05 -30.22 -9.13
CA LEU A 446 19.62 -30.99 -10.29
C LEU A 446 20.76 -31.17 -11.32
N GLY A 447 21.43 -30.07 -11.66
CA GLY A 447 22.49 -30.03 -12.67
C GLY A 447 23.76 -30.78 -12.27
N MET A 448 24.18 -30.68 -11.00
CA MET A 448 25.45 -31.27 -10.57
C MET A 448 25.30 -32.74 -10.13
N LEU A 449 24.15 -33.13 -9.57
CA LEU A 449 23.96 -34.47 -9.01
C LEU A 449 23.25 -35.44 -9.95
N TYR A 450 22.34 -34.94 -10.78
CA TYR A 450 21.42 -35.77 -11.55
C TYR A 450 21.67 -35.70 -13.06
N MET A 451 21.98 -34.54 -13.63
CA MET A 451 22.26 -34.45 -15.07
C MET A 451 23.38 -35.40 -15.54
N PRO A 452 24.53 -35.55 -14.84
CA PRO A 452 25.56 -36.50 -15.26
C PRO A 452 25.06 -37.95 -15.26
N LYS A 453 24.19 -38.30 -14.31
CA LYS A 453 23.62 -39.66 -14.21
C LYS A 453 22.62 -39.92 -15.31
N VAL A 454 21.72 -38.97 -15.56
CA VAL A 454 20.72 -39.06 -16.64
C VAL A 454 21.40 -39.12 -18.00
N TYR A 455 22.45 -38.31 -18.21
CA TYR A 455 23.27 -38.35 -19.42
C TYR A 455 23.86 -39.74 -19.67
N ILE A 456 24.47 -40.36 -18.65
CA ILE A 456 25.03 -41.71 -18.79
C ILE A 456 23.91 -42.75 -19.04
N ILE A 457 22.78 -42.66 -18.33
CA ILE A 457 21.67 -43.62 -18.49
C ILE A 457 21.10 -43.61 -19.92
N ILE A 458 21.00 -42.44 -20.56
CA ILE A 458 20.38 -42.27 -21.88
C ILE A 458 21.39 -42.45 -23.02
N PHE A 459 22.53 -41.77 -22.96
CA PHE A 459 23.47 -41.68 -24.09
C PHE A 459 24.62 -42.69 -24.01
N HIS A 460 24.93 -43.21 -22.82
CA HIS A 460 26.02 -44.15 -22.60
C HIS A 460 25.59 -45.41 -21.83
N PRO A 461 24.59 -46.17 -22.33
CA PRO A 461 24.08 -47.36 -21.64
C PRO A 461 25.14 -48.44 -21.44
N GLU A 462 26.23 -48.44 -22.22
CA GLU A 462 27.38 -49.33 -22.05
C GLU A 462 28.10 -49.15 -20.71
N GLN A 463 28.03 -47.94 -20.11
CA GLN A 463 28.58 -47.67 -18.78
C GLN A 463 27.63 -48.09 -17.65
N ASN A 464 26.39 -48.46 -18.00
CA ASN A 464 25.33 -48.86 -17.08
C ASN A 464 25.34 -50.38 -16.76
N VAL A 465 26.53 -51.00 -16.84
CA VAL A 465 26.73 -52.40 -16.46
C VAL A 465 27.16 -52.52 -15.01
N GLN A 466 26.73 -53.60 -14.36
CA GLN A 466 27.06 -53.88 -12.97
C GLN A 466 28.55 -54.21 -12.85
N LYS A 467 29.41 -53.19 -12.64
CA LYS A 467 30.82 -53.43 -12.34
C LYS A 467 30.90 -54.35 -11.11
N ARG A 468 31.51 -55.53 -11.30
CA ARG A 468 31.65 -56.63 -10.33
C ARG A 468 31.68 -56.11 -8.89
N LYS A 469 30.76 -56.55 -8.02
CA LYS A 469 30.71 -56.19 -6.58
C LYS A 469 32.12 -56.26 -5.99
N ARG A 470 32.81 -55.13 -5.85
CA ARG A 470 34.12 -55.12 -5.19
C ARG A 470 33.87 -55.33 -3.70
N SER A 471 34.33 -56.47 -3.22
CA SER A 471 34.23 -56.92 -1.82
C SER A 471 34.57 -55.77 -0.86
N PHE A 472 33.90 -55.72 0.29
CA PHE A 472 34.18 -54.76 1.36
C PHE A 472 35.68 -54.68 1.70
N LYS A 473 36.42 -55.80 1.53
CA LYS A 473 37.89 -55.87 1.58
C LYS A 473 38.60 -54.86 0.66
N ALA A 474 38.16 -54.68 -0.58
CA ALA A 474 38.79 -53.75 -1.53
C ALA A 474 38.54 -52.27 -1.19
N VAL A 475 37.39 -51.96 -0.60
CA VAL A 475 37.07 -50.61 -0.10
C VAL A 475 37.95 -50.27 1.11
N VAL A 476 38.15 -51.24 2.00
CA VAL A 476 39.09 -51.12 3.13
C VAL A 476 40.52 -50.94 2.61
N THR A 477 41.00 -51.74 1.65
CA THR A 477 42.34 -51.59 1.07
C THR A 477 42.59 -50.20 0.46
N ALA A 478 41.60 -49.63 -0.23
CA ALA A 478 41.72 -48.27 -0.78
C ALA A 478 41.78 -47.20 0.33
N ALA A 479 40.99 -47.35 1.40
CA ALA A 479 41.02 -46.43 2.55
C ALA A 479 42.35 -46.53 3.34
N THR A 480 42.93 -47.73 3.48
CA THR A 480 44.23 -47.94 4.15
C THR A 480 45.42 -47.49 3.30
N MET A 481 45.38 -47.60 1.97
CA MET A 481 46.44 -47.09 1.09
C MET A 481 46.55 -45.56 1.17
N GLN A 482 45.43 -44.87 1.33
CA GLN A 482 45.42 -43.41 1.46
C GLN A 482 45.98 -42.93 2.81
N SER A 483 45.78 -43.68 3.90
CA SER A 483 46.44 -43.36 5.18
C SER A 483 47.95 -43.61 5.13
N LYS A 484 48.41 -44.68 4.44
CA LYS A 484 49.85 -44.92 4.24
C LYS A 484 50.53 -43.85 3.40
N LEU A 485 49.86 -43.29 2.38
CA LEU A 485 50.40 -42.15 1.62
C LEU A 485 50.45 -40.86 2.45
N SER A 486 49.43 -40.59 3.28
CA SER A 486 49.42 -39.41 4.15
C SER A 486 50.45 -39.49 5.28
N GLN A 487 50.81 -40.69 5.74
CA GLN A 487 51.83 -40.88 6.77
C GLN A 487 53.25 -40.77 6.18
N LYS A 488 53.47 -41.25 4.94
CA LYS A 488 54.76 -41.15 4.25
C LYS A 488 55.10 -39.73 3.74
N GLY A 489 54.12 -38.84 3.69
CA GLY A 489 54.31 -37.41 3.37
C GLY A 489 54.83 -36.56 4.54
N ASN A 490 54.73 -37.04 5.78
CA ASN A 490 55.18 -36.29 6.97
C ASN A 490 56.64 -36.57 7.38
N ASP A 491 57.30 -37.56 6.76
CA ASP A 491 58.67 -37.98 7.11
C ASP A 491 59.73 -37.65 6.04
N ARG A 492 59.46 -36.70 5.12
CA ARG A 492 60.46 -36.26 4.14
C ARG A 492 60.95 -34.83 4.46
N PRO A 493 62.24 -34.63 4.80
CA PRO A 493 62.84 -33.31 4.75
C PRO A 493 62.99 -32.86 3.29
N ASN A 494 62.84 -31.55 3.08
CA ASN A 494 62.92 -30.85 1.79
C ASN A 494 64.04 -31.35 0.86
N GLY A 495 63.70 -31.58 -0.41
CA GLY A 495 64.66 -31.67 -1.51
C GLY A 495 64.41 -32.84 -2.47
N GLU A 496 64.39 -32.52 -3.77
CA GLU A 496 64.40 -33.40 -4.94
C GLU A 496 63.08 -34.06 -5.39
N VAL A 497 62.57 -33.51 -6.48
CA VAL A 497 61.67 -34.18 -7.42
C VAL A 497 62.49 -35.18 -8.23
N LYS A 498 62.26 -36.48 -8.00
CA LYS A 498 62.55 -37.53 -8.99
C LYS A 498 61.32 -38.37 -9.25
N THR A 499 60.95 -38.40 -10.52
CA THR A 499 60.02 -39.31 -11.18
C THR A 499 60.46 -40.76 -11.01
N GLU A 500 59.66 -41.56 -10.32
CA GLU A 500 59.66 -43.03 -10.46
C GLU A 500 58.20 -43.49 -10.55
N LEU A 501 57.74 -43.70 -11.78
CA LEU A 501 56.51 -44.43 -12.08
C LEU A 501 56.68 -45.12 -13.44
N CYS A 502 57.38 -46.27 -13.46
CA CYS A 502 57.13 -47.42 -14.34
C CYS A 502 58.30 -48.41 -14.23
N GLU A 503 58.25 -49.34 -13.30
CA GLU A 503 58.86 -50.68 -13.48
C GLU A 503 58.41 -51.58 -12.32
N SER A 504 57.36 -52.37 -12.56
CA SER A 504 57.05 -53.61 -11.81
C SER A 504 55.74 -54.18 -12.32
N LEU A 505 55.70 -54.56 -13.60
CA LEU A 505 54.64 -55.40 -14.15
C LEU A 505 55.13 -56.40 -15.20
N GLU A 506 56.41 -56.74 -15.18
CA GLU A 506 56.94 -57.90 -15.90
C GLU A 506 57.87 -58.69 -14.97
N THR A 507 57.32 -59.70 -14.31
CA THR A 507 58.01 -60.94 -13.89
C THR A 507 57.06 -61.74 -13.00
N ASN A 508 56.12 -62.47 -13.61
CA ASN A 508 55.79 -63.83 -13.18
C ASN A 508 54.80 -64.48 -14.16
N SER A 509 55.35 -65.06 -15.23
CA SER A 509 54.75 -66.24 -15.83
C SER A 509 55.84 -67.24 -16.23
N LYS A 510 55.85 -68.36 -15.50
CA LYS A 510 56.33 -69.70 -15.88
C LYS A 510 57.85 -69.98 -15.89
N SER A 511 58.29 -70.74 -14.88
CA SER A 511 59.18 -71.91 -15.07
C SER A 511 59.07 -72.88 -13.88
N SER A 512 58.27 -73.92 -14.03
CA SER A 512 58.39 -75.31 -13.52
C SER A 512 57.03 -75.99 -13.56
#